data_AF-A0A3S1BS53-F1
#
_entry.id   AF-A0A3S1BS53-F1
#
_cell.length_a   1.000
_cell.length_b   1.000
_cell.length_c   1.000
_cell.angle_alpha   90.00
_cell.angle_beta   90.00
_cell.angle_gamma   90.00
#
_symmetry.space_group_name_H-M   'P 1'
#
loop_
_entity.id
_entity.type
_entity.pdbx_description
1 polymer ?
#
loop_
_entity_poly.entity_id
_entity_poly.type
_entity_poly.pdbx_seq_one_letter_code
_entity_poly.pdbx_strand_id
1 'polypeptide(L)'
;MDFTVGYMVFGLKLLCLFLNCFAENPYSSSSKNGYTSLDKEECPVVKASAMSKIFFCWMFPFMRAGFQRDIQESDLWPLDPALECDSHMPQFDRLWKLEVDRCVRSKENRSQGVEFNKRNNRVRSRSLKGERQRLLDLDDDPRIS
;
A
#
# COMPACT_ATOMS: atom_id res chain seq x y z
N MET A 1 -45.44 -0.95 10.02
CA MET A 1 -44.83 -2.26 10.38
C MET A 1 -43.35 -2.32 9.97
N ASP A 2 -42.91 -1.41 9.09
CA ASP A 2 -41.56 -1.40 8.50
C ASP A 2 -40.45 -1.07 9.51
N PHE A 3 -40.69 -0.13 10.43
CA PHE A 3 -39.73 0.22 11.49
C PHE A 3 -39.46 -0.95 12.46
N THR A 4 -40.51 -1.71 12.82
CA THR A 4 -40.40 -2.87 13.71
C THR A 4 -39.57 -3.98 13.06
N VAL A 5 -39.79 -4.25 11.76
CA VAL A 5 -39.02 -5.23 10.99
C VAL A 5 -37.56 -4.79 10.87
N GLY A 6 -37.31 -3.50 10.61
CA GLY A 6 -35.96 -2.93 10.57
C GLY A 6 -35.20 -3.12 11.89
N TYR A 7 -35.85 -2.84 13.02
CA TYR A 7 -35.24 -3.01 14.34
C TYR A 7 -34.92 -4.47 14.66
N MET A 8 -35.83 -5.39 14.36
CA MET A 8 -35.63 -6.83 14.57
C MET A 8 -34.47 -7.38 13.72
N VAL A 9 -34.38 -7.00 12.43
CA VAL A 9 -33.29 -7.44 11.54
C VAL A 9 -31.96 -6.85 11.97
N PHE A 10 -31.92 -5.56 12.33
CA PHE A 10 -30.70 -4.91 12.83
C PHE A 10 -30.21 -5.55 14.13
N GLY A 11 -31.12 -5.78 15.08
CA GLY A 11 -30.82 -6.48 16.33
C GLY A 11 -30.31 -7.91 16.10
N LEU A 12 -30.93 -8.67 15.19
CA LEU A 12 -30.47 -10.01 14.82
C LEU A 12 -29.07 -9.98 14.18
N LYS A 13 -28.77 -9.00 13.34
CA LYS A 13 -27.43 -8.83 12.74
C LYS A 13 -26.38 -8.46 13.78
N LEU A 14 -26.70 -7.57 14.71
CA LEU A 14 -25.82 -7.26 15.84
C LEU A 14 -25.60 -8.47 16.75
N LEU A 15 -26.65 -9.24 17.04
CA LEU A 15 -26.56 -10.44 17.86
C LEU A 15 -25.73 -11.54 17.16
N CYS A 16 -25.96 -11.79 15.86
CA CYS A 16 -25.17 -12.74 15.09
C CYS A 16 -23.71 -12.30 14.98
N LEU A 17 -23.46 -10.99 14.78
CA LEU A 17 -22.11 -10.45 14.78
C LEU A 17 -21.45 -10.62 16.14
N PHE A 18 -22.16 -10.29 17.23
CA PHE A 18 -21.71 -10.45 18.60
C PHE A 18 -21.40 -11.92 18.93
N LEU A 19 -22.29 -12.85 18.56
CA LEU A 19 -22.09 -14.29 18.72
C LEU A 19 -20.90 -14.78 17.90
N ASN A 20 -20.77 -14.34 16.65
CA ASN A 20 -19.60 -14.68 15.83
C ASN A 20 -18.31 -14.16 16.48
N CYS A 21 -18.37 -12.97 17.08
CA CYS A 21 -17.25 -12.33 17.76
C CYS A 21 -16.89 -12.96 19.11
N PHE A 22 -17.85 -13.59 19.79
CA PHE A 22 -17.65 -14.36 21.02
C PHE A 22 -17.24 -15.81 20.73
N ALA A 23 -17.78 -16.39 19.65
CA ALA A 23 -17.43 -17.72 19.15
C ALA A 23 -16.03 -17.73 18.50
N GLU A 24 -15.59 -16.59 17.96
CA GLU A 24 -14.19 -16.30 17.63
C GLU A 24 -13.39 -16.09 18.93
N ASN A 25 -13.43 -17.11 19.79
CA ASN A 25 -12.47 -17.25 20.88
C ASN A 25 -11.14 -17.72 20.26
N PRO A 26 -10.01 -17.17 20.69
CA PRO A 26 -8.70 -17.58 20.19
C PRO A 26 -8.20 -18.89 20.83
N TYR A 27 -9.07 -19.76 21.36
CA TYR A 27 -8.64 -21.07 21.88
C TYR A 27 -8.45 -22.13 20.80
N SER A 28 -8.80 -21.86 19.53
CA SER A 28 -8.69 -22.86 18.45
C SER A 28 -7.81 -22.47 17.26
N SER A 29 -7.27 -21.26 17.21
CA SER A 29 -6.44 -20.81 16.06
C SER A 29 -5.04 -20.35 16.48
N SER A 30 -4.57 -20.80 17.65
CA SER A 30 -3.14 -20.85 17.90
C SER A 30 -2.57 -22.04 17.13
N SER A 31 -1.52 -21.79 16.35
CA SER A 31 -0.71 -22.75 15.59
C SER A 31 -1.15 -23.08 14.15
N LYS A 32 -0.82 -22.17 13.22
CA LYS A 32 -0.39 -22.58 11.86
C LYS A 32 0.94 -21.94 11.42
N ASN A 33 1.73 -21.43 12.35
CA ASN A 33 3.02 -20.79 12.05
C ASN A 33 3.98 -20.90 13.25
N GLY A 34 4.31 -22.14 13.61
CA GLY A 34 5.71 -22.61 13.67
C GLY A 34 6.76 -21.97 14.57
N TYR A 35 6.45 -21.00 15.46
CA TYR A 35 7.45 -20.49 16.40
C TYR A 35 6.89 -20.45 17.83
N THR A 36 7.11 -21.55 18.53
CA THR A 36 6.92 -21.67 19.97
C THR A 36 8.11 -21.02 20.67
N SER A 37 7.92 -19.85 21.28
CA SER A 37 8.82 -19.32 22.30
C SER A 37 8.06 -19.24 23.63
N LEU A 38 8.24 -20.28 24.44
CA LEU A 38 7.53 -20.59 25.68
C LEU A 38 7.85 -19.68 26.89
N ASP A 39 8.38 -18.46 26.72
CA ASP A 39 8.93 -17.71 27.87
C ASP A 39 8.77 -16.19 27.84
N LYS A 40 7.97 -15.64 26.91
CA LYS A 40 7.61 -14.20 26.92
C LYS A 40 6.11 -14.03 26.93
N GLU A 41 5.60 -13.14 27.79
CA GLU A 41 4.19 -12.74 27.77
C GLU A 41 3.83 -12.20 26.38
N GLU A 42 3.22 -13.04 25.55
CA GLU A 42 2.72 -12.63 24.23
C GLU A 42 1.70 -11.50 24.38
N CYS A 43 1.74 -10.54 23.47
CA CYS A 43 0.84 -9.40 23.45
C CYS A 43 -0.64 -9.85 23.53
N PRO A 44 -1.43 -9.31 24.49
CA PRO A 44 -2.81 -9.74 24.72
C PRO A 44 -3.74 -9.48 23.52
N VAL A 45 -3.29 -8.68 22.54
CA VAL A 45 -3.93 -8.50 21.23
C VAL A 45 -4.11 -9.84 20.51
N VAL A 46 -3.11 -10.71 20.57
CA VAL A 46 -3.12 -12.02 19.88
C VAL A 46 -4.13 -12.95 20.54
N LYS A 47 -4.29 -12.84 21.86
CA LYS A 47 -5.22 -13.62 22.71
C LYS A 47 -6.61 -13.00 22.86
N ALA A 48 -6.87 -11.84 22.27
CA ALA A 48 -8.15 -11.15 22.37
C ALA A 48 -9.15 -11.66 21.33
N SER A 49 -10.40 -11.92 21.76
CA SER A 49 -11.53 -12.13 20.85
C SER A 49 -11.73 -10.90 19.97
N ALA A 50 -12.35 -11.05 18.80
CA ALA A 50 -12.57 -9.93 17.89
C ALA A 50 -13.36 -8.78 18.55
N MET A 51 -14.24 -9.06 19.51
CA MET A 51 -14.97 -8.04 20.29
C MET A 51 -14.01 -7.25 21.17
N SER A 52 -13.10 -7.95 21.85
CA SER A 52 -12.07 -7.31 22.67
C SER A 52 -11.10 -6.49 21.82
N LYS A 53 -10.80 -6.92 20.58
CA LYS A 53 -10.03 -6.13 19.61
C LYS A 53 -10.77 -4.86 19.19
N ILE A 54 -12.07 -4.93 18.90
CA ILE A 54 -12.89 -3.77 18.48
C ILE A 54 -13.04 -2.76 19.61
N PHE A 55 -13.37 -3.21 20.82
CA PHE A 55 -13.55 -2.34 21.97
C PHE A 55 -12.24 -2.00 22.69
N PHE A 56 -11.10 -2.45 22.16
CA PHE A 56 -9.77 -2.31 22.77
C PHE A 56 -9.74 -2.74 24.24
N CYS A 57 -10.56 -3.74 24.60
CA CYS A 57 -10.72 -4.15 25.99
C CYS A 57 -9.42 -4.70 26.59
N TRP A 58 -8.56 -5.27 25.75
CA TRP A 58 -7.23 -5.74 26.10
C TRP A 58 -6.28 -4.63 26.56
N MET A 59 -6.55 -3.36 26.21
CA MET A 59 -5.70 -2.20 26.55
C MET A 59 -6.08 -1.54 27.89
N PHE A 60 -7.28 -1.79 28.42
CA PHE A 60 -7.70 -1.24 29.71
C PHE A 60 -6.79 -1.55 30.91
N PRO A 61 -6.24 -2.77 31.10
CA PRO A 61 -5.31 -3.03 32.20
C PRO A 61 -4.04 -2.18 32.09
N PHE A 62 -3.52 -1.97 30.87
CA PHE A 62 -2.38 -1.09 30.62
C PHE A 62 -2.71 0.38 30.92
N MET A 63 -3.88 0.85 30.48
CA MET A 63 -4.35 2.21 30.74
C MET A 63 -4.51 2.48 32.25
N ARG A 64 -4.99 1.48 33.00
CA ARG A 64 -5.10 1.57 34.46
C ARG A 64 -3.73 1.57 35.14
N ALA A 65 -2.78 0.75 34.66
CA ALA A 65 -1.42 0.73 35.19
C ALA A 65 -0.72 2.08 34.99
N GLY A 66 -0.83 2.67 33.80
CA GLY A 66 -0.27 4.00 33.50
C GLY A 66 -0.90 5.15 34.29
N PHE A 67 -2.12 4.98 34.83
CA PHE A 67 -2.73 5.95 35.75
C PHE A 67 -2.18 5.85 37.17
N GLN A 68 -1.74 4.66 37.59
CA GLN A 68 -1.25 4.41 38.95
C GLN A 68 0.26 4.53 39.08
N ARG A 69 1.01 4.28 37.99
CA ARG A 69 2.48 4.27 37.96
C ARG A 69 2.97 4.78 36.61
N ASP A 70 4.15 5.40 36.61
CA ASP A 70 4.85 5.75 35.36
C ASP A 70 5.22 4.47 34.61
N ILE A 71 4.90 4.44 33.33
CA ILE A 71 5.04 3.24 32.49
C ILE A 71 6.53 3.01 32.21
N GLN A 72 7.05 1.85 32.60
CA GLN A 72 8.40 1.41 32.26
C GLN A 72 8.41 0.54 31.00
N GLU A 73 9.52 0.53 30.26
CA GLU A 73 9.70 -0.29 29.06
C GLU A 73 9.53 -1.80 29.33
N SER A 74 9.71 -2.23 30.57
CA SER A 74 9.47 -3.61 31.03
C SER A 74 7.99 -3.98 31.14
N ASP A 75 7.09 -3.00 31.31
CA ASP A 75 5.64 -3.22 31.41
C ASP A 75 4.96 -3.20 30.03
N LEU A 76 5.72 -2.89 28.97
CA LEU A 76 5.24 -2.99 27.60
C LEU A 76 5.30 -4.44 27.13
N TRP A 77 4.22 -4.89 26.51
CA TRP A 77 4.24 -6.18 25.83
C TRP A 77 5.21 -6.18 24.65
N PRO A 78 5.93 -7.28 24.43
CA PRO A 78 6.71 -7.44 23.21
C PRO A 78 5.78 -7.31 21.99
N LEU A 79 6.26 -6.58 20.98
CA LEU A 79 5.53 -6.36 19.74
C LEU A 79 5.24 -7.70 19.06
N ASP A 80 4.03 -7.84 18.49
CA ASP A 80 3.67 -9.03 17.72
C ASP A 80 4.67 -9.23 16.56
N PRO A 81 5.28 -10.41 16.39
CA PRO A 81 6.19 -10.69 15.28
C PRO A 81 5.56 -10.47 13.89
N ALA A 82 4.22 -10.51 13.78
CA ALA A 82 3.51 -10.17 12.54
C ALA A 82 3.54 -8.66 12.22
N LEU A 83 3.68 -7.81 13.24
CA LEU A 83 3.78 -6.35 13.13
C LEU A 83 5.24 -5.86 13.22
N GLU A 84 6.17 -6.77 13.43
CA GLU A 84 7.58 -6.45 13.52
C GLU A 84 8.14 -6.02 12.17
N CYS A 85 8.87 -4.90 12.16
CA CYS A 85 9.50 -4.36 10.97
C CYS A 85 10.44 -5.36 10.30
N ASP A 86 11.11 -6.23 11.07
CA ASP A 86 12.08 -7.20 10.55
C ASP A 86 11.43 -8.19 9.55
N SER A 87 10.20 -8.62 9.85
CA SER A 87 9.42 -9.50 8.98
C SER A 87 8.87 -8.77 7.74
N HIS A 88 8.51 -7.49 7.88
CA HIS A 88 7.88 -6.72 6.80
C HIS A 88 8.90 -6.04 5.86
N MET A 89 10.11 -5.75 6.35
CA MET A 89 11.19 -5.12 5.58
C MET A 89 11.53 -5.84 4.26
N PRO A 90 11.68 -7.18 4.19
CA PRO A 90 11.99 -7.86 2.93
C PRO A 90 10.88 -7.76 1.89
N GLN A 91 9.61 -7.72 2.33
CA GLN A 91 8.48 -7.54 1.41
C GLN A 91 8.47 -6.12 0.84
N PHE A 92 8.70 -5.13 1.69
CA PHE A 92 8.84 -3.74 1.28
C PHE A 92 10.00 -3.55 0.31
N ASP A 93 11.19 -4.08 0.61
CA ASP A 93 12.38 -3.96 -0.26
C ASP A 93 12.14 -4.58 -1.64
N ARG A 94 11.46 -5.74 -1.71
CA ARG A 94 11.07 -6.36 -2.98
C ARG A 94 10.17 -5.44 -3.80
N LEU A 95 9.14 -4.87 -3.19
CA LEU A 95 8.22 -3.96 -3.86
C LEU A 95 8.90 -2.65 -4.28
N TRP A 96 9.82 -2.15 -3.44
CA TRP A 96 10.59 -0.95 -3.73
C TRP A 96 11.48 -1.13 -4.96
N LYS A 97 12.22 -2.25 -5.05
CA LYS A 97 13.04 -2.58 -6.22
C LYS A 97 12.23 -2.62 -7.52
N LEU A 98 11.04 -3.22 -7.49
CA LEU A 98 10.13 -3.25 -8.65
C LEU A 98 9.71 -1.84 -9.10
N GLU A 99 9.45 -0.94 -8.15
CA GLU A 99 9.06 0.43 -8.47
C GLU A 99 10.24 1.25 -9.00
N VAL A 100 11.44 1.05 -8.45
CA VAL A 100 12.68 1.66 -8.96
C VAL A 100 12.92 1.25 -10.41
N ASP A 101 12.82 -0.04 -10.74
CA ASP A 101 12.99 -0.54 -12.11
C ASP A 101 11.95 0.06 -13.06
N ARG A 102 10.70 0.20 -12.60
CA ARG A 102 9.63 0.86 -13.36
C ARG A 102 9.98 2.33 -13.64
N CYS A 103 10.48 3.05 -12.64
CA CYS A 103 10.87 4.45 -12.77
C CYS A 103 12.05 4.64 -13.73
N VAL A 104 13.06 3.77 -13.65
CA VAL A 104 14.21 3.77 -14.56
C VAL A 104 13.75 3.53 -16.01
N ARG A 105 12.93 2.51 -16.24
CA ARG A 105 12.39 2.21 -17.58
C ARG A 105 11.55 3.35 -18.14
N SER A 106 10.73 3.99 -17.30
CA SER A 106 9.93 5.15 -17.71
C SER A 106 10.81 6.34 -18.12
N LYS A 107 11.89 6.60 -17.38
CA LYS A 107 12.88 7.64 -17.73
C LYS A 107 13.58 7.33 -19.05
N GLU A 108 13.99 6.09 -19.28
CA GLU A 108 14.64 5.67 -20.52
C GLU A 108 13.71 5.86 -21.73
N ASN A 109 12.48 5.37 -21.64
CA ASN A 109 11.48 5.54 -22.70
C ASN A 109 11.22 7.02 -23.02
N ARG A 110 11.17 7.88 -21.99
CA ARG A 110 11.01 9.33 -22.18
C ARG A 110 12.22 9.93 -22.90
N SER A 111 13.44 9.56 -22.52
CA SER A 111 14.67 10.02 -23.17
C SER A 111 14.77 9.56 -24.63
N GLN A 112 14.42 8.30 -24.92
CA GLN A 112 14.37 7.77 -26.28
C GLN A 112 13.32 8.50 -27.14
N GLY A 113 12.13 8.76 -26.59
CA GLY A 113 11.08 9.54 -27.25
C GLY A 113 11.51 10.98 -27.56
N VAL A 114 12.21 11.63 -26.64
CA VAL A 114 12.78 12.98 -26.85
C VAL A 114 13.84 12.97 -27.95
N GLU A 115 14.76 12.01 -27.94
CA GLU A 115 15.81 11.89 -28.96
C GLU A 115 15.25 11.56 -30.35
N PHE A 116 14.25 10.68 -30.42
CA PHE A 116 13.53 10.39 -31.66
C PHE A 116 12.85 11.63 -32.22
N ASN A 117 12.11 12.37 -31.38
CA ASN A 117 11.42 13.59 -31.78
C ASN A 117 12.41 14.67 -32.28
N LYS A 118 13.54 14.84 -31.58
CA LYS A 118 14.61 15.76 -31.97
C LYS A 118 15.23 15.40 -33.32
N ARG A 119 15.51 14.11 -33.57
CA ARG A 119 16.00 13.62 -34.87
C ARG A 119 14.98 13.90 -35.97
N ASN A 120 13.71 13.57 -35.75
CA ASN A 120 12.65 13.78 -36.73
C ASN A 120 12.51 15.28 -37.11
N ASN A 121 12.50 16.16 -36.11
CA ASN A 121 12.40 17.61 -36.34
C ASN A 121 13.62 18.17 -37.11
N ARG A 122 14.83 17.65 -36.86
CA ARG A 122 16.03 18.01 -37.62
C ARG A 122 15.94 17.58 -39.09
N VAL A 123 15.40 16.39 -39.38
CA VAL A 123 15.20 15.92 -40.77
C VAL A 123 14.17 16.78 -41.48
N ARG A 124 13.03 17.04 -40.83
CA ARG A 124 11.95 17.87 -41.39
C ARG A 124 12.42 19.29 -41.71
N SER A 125 13.18 19.92 -40.81
CA SER A 125 13.73 21.27 -41.06
C SER A 125 14.74 21.29 -42.22
N ARG A 126 15.54 20.23 -42.41
CA ARG A 126 16.41 20.09 -43.60
C ARG A 126 15.60 19.93 -44.88
N SER A 127 14.54 19.12 -44.87
CA SER A 127 13.66 18.93 -46.02
C SER A 127 13.01 20.25 -46.46
N LEU A 128 12.42 20.99 -45.51
CA LEU A 128 11.80 22.30 -45.78
C LEU A 128 12.81 23.31 -46.33
N LYS A 129 14.07 23.29 -45.83
CA LYS A 129 15.13 24.16 -46.36
C LYS A 129 15.51 23.81 -47.79
N GLY A 130 15.61 22.52 -48.13
CA GLY A 130 15.90 22.07 -49.48
C GLY A 130 14.77 22.33 -50.47
N GLU A 131 13.51 22.22 -50.02
CA GLU A 131 12.33 22.53 -50.82
C GLU A 131 12.19 24.04 -51.08
N ARG A 132 12.43 24.87 -50.06
CA ARG A 132 12.49 26.33 -50.23
C ARG A 132 13.59 26.75 -51.21
N GLN A 133 14.76 26.12 -51.15
CA GLN A 133 15.84 26.41 -52.10
C GLN A 133 15.43 26.07 -53.54
N ARG A 134 14.82 24.89 -53.76
CA ARG A 134 14.33 24.49 -55.08
C ARG A 134 13.27 25.43 -55.68
N LEU A 135 12.39 25.98 -54.86
CA LEU A 135 11.39 26.94 -55.32
C LEU A 135 12.05 28.25 -55.79
N LEU A 136 13.08 28.73 -55.06
CA LEU A 136 13.83 29.92 -55.46
C LEU A 136 14.58 29.70 -56.79
N ASP A 137 15.17 28.51 -56.97
CA ASP A 137 15.90 28.18 -58.20
C ASP A 137 14.96 28.05 -59.44
N LEU A 138 13.64 27.84 -59.24
CA LEU A 138 12.63 27.81 -60.31
C LEU A 138 12.17 29.20 -60.75
N ASP A 139 12.13 30.16 -59.83
CA ASP A 139 11.81 31.56 -60.15
C ASP A 139 12.92 32.24 -60.97
N ASP A 140 14.16 31.75 -60.86
CA ASP A 140 15.33 32.24 -61.61
C ASP A 140 15.53 31.52 -62.97
N ASP A 141 14.67 30.57 -63.39
CA ASP A 141 14.79 29.90 -64.70
C ASP A 141 14.33 30.84 -65.84
N PRO A 142 15.23 31.26 -66.75
CA PRO A 142 14.91 32.19 -67.84
C PRO A 142 13.98 31.63 -68.92
N ARG A 143 13.46 30.40 -68.76
CA ARG A 143 12.48 29.78 -69.66
C ARG A 143 11.02 30.05 -69.28
N ILE A 144 10.75 30.68 -68.14
CA ILE A 144 9.39 30.97 -67.63
C ILE A 144 9.02 32.47 -67.75
N SER A 145 9.95 33.35 -68.19
CA SER A 145 9.66 34.73 -68.65
C SER A 145 9.46 34.78 -70.16
#